data_AF-A0A847PZ63-F1
#
_entry.id   AF-A0A847PZ63-F1
#
_cell.length_a   1.000
_cell.length_b   1.000
_cell.length_c   1.000
_cell.angle_alpha   90.00
_cell.angle_beta   90.00
_cell.angle_gamma   90.00
#
_symmetry.space_group_name_H-M   'P 1'
#
loop_
_entity.id
_entity.type
_entity.pdbx_description
1 polymer ?
#
loop_
_entity_poly.entity_id
_entity_poly.type
_entity_poly.pdbx_seq_one_letter_code
_entity_poly.pdbx_strand_id
1 'polypeptide(L)'
;MAIEQHFCEICARGVMLQREPVFKCRSCGRIVCRDCFNSPTRLCEECFASSIEEERRRRLLADEEEITRRTEENRAREETARKAEVARKRLEALRWIFLAPLLFTAVCWLVFHVLLSLPPVFWLTVALVHDVIFVLTGLAGYPWKEDLQRPRIFDRPR
;
A
#
# COMPACT_ATOMS: atom_id res chain seq x y z
N MET A 1 73.24 26.24 -21.92
CA MET A 1 72.19 26.30 -20.89
C MET A 1 71.10 25.32 -21.30
N ALA A 2 70.86 24.26 -20.53
CA ALA A 2 69.77 23.33 -20.82
C ALA A 2 68.44 24.01 -20.47
N ILE A 3 67.50 24.07 -21.40
CA ILE A 3 66.16 24.58 -21.14
C ILE A 3 65.42 23.46 -20.40
N GLU A 4 65.11 23.67 -19.11
CA GLU A 4 64.22 22.77 -18.37
C GLU A 4 62.81 22.87 -18.98
N GLN A 5 62.34 21.76 -19.54
CA GLN A 5 60.99 21.61 -20.06
C GLN A 5 60.18 20.75 -19.09
N HIS A 6 59.00 21.23 -18.70
CA HIS A 6 58.02 20.42 -17.97
C HIS A 6 56.83 20.11 -18.86
N PHE A 7 56.31 18.90 -18.76
CA PHE A 7 55.13 18.48 -19.50
C PHE A 7 53.91 18.54 -18.59
N CYS A 8 52.79 19.02 -19.11
CA CYS A 8 51.52 18.89 -18.40
C CYS A 8 51.16 17.41 -18.24
N GLU A 9 50.93 16.95 -17.02
CA GLU A 9 50.63 15.54 -16.76
C GLU A 9 49.22 15.10 -17.22
N ILE A 10 48.37 16.03 -17.68
CA ILE A 10 47.02 15.74 -18.19
C ILE A 10 47.02 15.73 -19.72
N CYS A 11 47.40 16.85 -20.35
CA CYS A 11 47.33 17.00 -21.81
C CYS A 11 48.64 16.68 -22.53
N ALA A 12 49.70 16.31 -21.80
CA ALA A 12 51.04 16.03 -22.30
C ALA A 12 51.70 17.18 -23.10
N ARG A 13 51.08 18.37 -23.13
CA ARG A 13 51.65 19.55 -23.79
C ARG A 13 52.92 19.95 -23.06
N GLY A 14 54.03 20.06 -23.80
CA GLY A 14 55.29 20.59 -23.29
C GLY A 14 55.15 22.08 -23.00
N VAL A 15 55.42 22.46 -21.75
CA VAL A 15 55.38 23.85 -21.29
C VAL A 15 56.84 24.29 -21.08
N MET A 16 57.29 25.27 -21.88
CA MET A 16 58.59 25.88 -21.65
C MET A 16 58.45 26.92 -20.54
N LEU A 17 59.11 26.69 -19.39
CA LEU A 17 59.05 27.55 -18.20
C LEU A 17 59.37 29.04 -18.47
N GLN A 18 60.14 29.34 -19.52
CA GLN A 18 60.46 30.72 -19.91
C GLN A 18 59.29 31.48 -20.56
N ARG A 19 58.22 30.80 -21.00
CA ARG A 19 57.10 31.41 -21.74
C ARG A 19 55.76 31.26 -21.04
N GLU A 20 55.55 30.17 -20.31
CA GLU A 20 54.25 29.88 -19.71
C GLU A 20 54.40 29.41 -18.26
N PRO A 21 53.56 29.92 -17.34
CA PRO A 21 53.54 29.46 -15.97
C PRO A 21 52.99 28.03 -15.88
N VAL A 22 53.65 27.19 -15.08
CA VAL A 22 53.14 25.87 -14.69
C VAL A 22 52.44 25.95 -13.34
N PHE A 23 51.39 25.16 -13.17
CA PHE A 23 50.57 25.14 -11.95
C PHE A 23 50.64 23.77 -11.29
N LYS A 24 50.59 23.72 -9.95
CA LYS A 24 50.59 22.47 -9.19
C LYS A 24 49.22 22.25 -8.57
N CYS A 25 48.60 21.10 -8.84
CA CYS A 25 47.32 20.73 -8.23
C CYS A 25 47.49 20.52 -6.72
N ARG A 26 46.61 21.13 -5.91
CA ARG A 26 46.64 20.97 -4.45
C ARG A 26 46.29 19.56 -3.98
N SER A 27 45.43 18.85 -4.71
CA SER A 27 44.93 17.53 -4.31
C SER A 27 45.89 16.40 -4.69
N CYS A 28 46.22 16.28 -5.98
CA CYS A 28 47.07 15.18 -6.48
C CYS A 28 48.55 15.55 -6.63
N GLY A 29 48.93 16.83 -6.49
CA GLY A 29 50.32 17.28 -6.57
C GLY A 29 50.91 17.35 -7.99
N ARG A 30 50.16 16.95 -9.02
CA ARG A 30 50.60 16.95 -10.42
C ARG A 30 50.85 18.36 -10.96
N ILE A 31 51.82 18.48 -11.88
CA ILE A 31 52.10 19.71 -12.61
C ILE A 31 51.24 19.76 -13.88
N VAL A 32 50.49 20.85 -14.03
CA VAL A 32 49.52 21.04 -15.11
C VAL A 32 49.67 22.41 -15.77
N CYS A 33 49.30 22.50 -17.05
CA CYS A 33 49.23 23.76 -17.76
C CYS A 33 48.06 24.62 -17.28
N ARG A 34 48.02 25.88 -17.73
CA ARG A 34 46.95 26.83 -17.40
C ARG A 34 45.55 26.31 -17.77
N ASP A 35 45.42 25.65 -18.91
CA ASP A 35 44.13 25.18 -19.43
C ASP A 35 43.56 24.04 -18.57
N CYS A 36 44.42 23.15 -18.09
CA CYS A 36 44.03 22.01 -17.24
C CYS A 36 44.01 22.36 -15.74
N PHE A 37 44.26 23.62 -15.37
CA PHE A 37 44.28 24.10 -13.99
C PHE A 37 43.11 25.02 -13.69
N ASN A 38 42.29 24.63 -12.72
CA ASN A 38 41.20 25.45 -12.24
C ASN A 38 41.71 26.41 -11.14
N SER A 39 41.92 27.67 -11.53
CA SER A 39 42.44 28.74 -10.66
C SER A 39 41.62 28.95 -9.36
N PRO A 40 40.28 29.12 -9.41
CA PRO A 40 39.44 29.30 -8.22
C PRO A 40 39.60 28.22 -7.15
N THR A 41 39.71 26.95 -7.54
CA THR A 41 39.77 25.82 -6.61
C THR A 41 41.19 25.32 -6.35
N ARG A 42 42.18 25.80 -7.12
CA ARG A 42 43.58 25.33 -7.12
C ARG A 42 43.70 23.82 -7.37
N LEU A 43 42.79 23.26 -8.16
CA LEU A 43 42.76 21.86 -8.53
C LEU A 43 43.03 21.70 -10.03
N CYS A 44 43.56 20.55 -10.43
CA CYS A 44 43.52 20.18 -11.84
C CYS A 44 42.09 19.79 -12.24
N GLU A 45 41.83 19.80 -13.55
CA GLU A 45 40.51 19.51 -14.11
C GLU A 45 39.92 18.17 -13.64
N GLU A 46 40.73 17.10 -13.61
CA GLU A 46 40.31 15.77 -13.11
C GLU A 46 39.87 15.82 -11.64
N CYS A 47 40.67 16.41 -10.75
CA CYS A 47 40.36 16.52 -9.33
C CYS A 47 39.18 17.45 -9.05
N PHE A 48 38.99 18.47 -9.89
CA PHE A 48 37.83 19.35 -9.79
C PHE A 48 36.56 18.60 -10.20
N ALA A 49 36.58 17.89 -11.33
CA ALA A 49 35.47 17.07 -11.79
C ALA A 49 35.07 16.01 -10.75
N SER A 50 36.04 15.29 -10.18
CA SER A 50 35.76 14.28 -9.16
C SER A 50 35.12 14.88 -7.90
N SER A 51 35.52 16.08 -7.48
CA SER A 51 34.94 16.74 -6.32
C SER A 51 33.46 17.13 -6.53
N ILE A 52 33.09 17.51 -7.76
CA ILE A 52 31.71 17.83 -8.13
C ILE A 52 30.87 16.56 -8.18
N GLU A 53 31.40 15.49 -8.77
CA GLU A 53 30.74 14.18 -8.85
C GLU A 53 30.44 13.63 -7.45
N GLU A 54 31.40 13.74 -6.54
CA GLU A 54 31.24 13.24 -5.18
C GLU A 54 30.25 14.07 -4.36
N GLU A 55 30.26 15.39 -4.51
CA GLU A 55 29.25 16.27 -3.93
C GLU A 55 27.84 15.96 -4.48
N ARG A 56 27.72 15.73 -5.79
CA ARG A 56 26.46 15.31 -6.40
C ARG A 56 25.97 13.98 -5.84
N ARG A 57 26.87 13.00 -5.69
CA ARG A 57 26.56 11.69 -5.12
C ARG A 57 26.05 11.80 -3.68
N ARG A 58 26.68 12.65 -2.86
CA ARG A 58 26.24 12.89 -1.48
C ARG A 58 24.83 13.47 -1.41
N ARG A 59 24.49 14.40 -2.31
CA ARG A 59 23.12 14.96 -2.38
C ARG A 59 22.10 13.91 -2.77
N LEU A 60 22.40 13.07 -3.75
CA LEU A 60 21.52 11.98 -4.17
C LEU A 60 21.28 10.99 -3.02
N LEU A 61 22.33 10.62 -2.27
CA LEU A 61 22.19 9.73 -1.11
C LEU A 61 21.34 10.38 0.00
N ALA A 62 21.53 11.67 0.27
CA ALA A 62 20.73 12.39 1.25
C ALA A 62 19.25 12.48 0.84
N ASP A 63 18.98 12.69 -0.46
CA ASP A 63 17.62 12.69 -0.99
C ASP A 63 16.99 11.28 -0.92
N GLU A 64 17.74 10.23 -1.23
CA GLU A 64 17.29 8.84 -1.09
C GLU A 64 16.94 8.49 0.36
N GLU A 65 17.78 8.84 1.33
CA GLU A 65 17.52 8.64 2.76
C GLU A 65 16.28 9.40 3.24
N GLU A 66 16.07 10.64 2.77
CA GLU A 66 14.88 11.41 3.11
C GLU A 66 13.61 10.78 2.53
N ILE A 67 13.68 10.28 1.29
CA ILE A 67 12.56 9.59 0.63
C ILE A 67 12.21 8.32 1.39
N THR A 68 13.20 7.47 1.71
CA THR A 68 12.94 6.21 2.44
C THR A 68 12.31 6.50 3.80
N ARG A 69 12.87 7.44 4.56
CA ARG A 69 12.32 7.85 5.86
C ARG A 69 10.87 8.32 5.75
N ARG A 70 10.55 9.17 4.77
CA ARG A 70 9.17 9.63 4.53
C ARG A 70 8.23 8.50 4.14
N THR A 71 8.68 7.56 3.30
CA THR A 71 7.86 6.41 2.90
C THR A 71 7.56 5.49 4.08
N GLU A 72 8.52 5.26 4.97
CA GLU A 72 8.31 4.47 6.19
C GLU A 72 7.33 5.16 7.15
N GLU A 73 7.48 6.47 7.34
CA GLU A 73 6.57 7.25 8.19
C GLU A 73 5.13 7.24 7.63
N ASN A 74 4.97 7.45 6.33
CA ASN A 74 3.67 7.40 5.68
C ASN A 74 3.05 6.01 5.79
N ARG A 75 3.84 4.95 5.60
CA ARG A 75 3.36 3.56 5.77
C ARG A 75 2.88 3.30 7.20
N ALA A 76 3.60 3.77 8.21
CA ALA A 76 3.18 3.65 9.61
C ALA A 76 1.88 4.42 9.89
N ARG A 77 1.73 5.63 9.32
CA ARG A 77 0.49 6.43 9.40
C ARG A 77 -0.68 5.74 8.70
N GLU A 78 -0.46 5.16 7.52
CA GLU A 78 -1.49 4.42 6.79
C GLU A 78 -1.92 3.16 7.55
N GLU A 79 -0.99 2.42 8.14
CA GLU A 79 -1.32 1.24 8.95
C GLU A 79 -2.14 1.59 10.19
N THR A 80 -1.80 2.68 10.88
CA THR A 80 -2.58 3.15 12.03
C THR A 80 -3.97 3.65 11.60
N ALA A 81 -4.08 4.37 10.49
CA ALA A 81 -5.36 4.81 9.91
C ALA A 81 -6.24 3.61 9.51
N ARG A 82 -5.68 2.59 8.83
CA ARG A 82 -6.40 1.36 8.46
C ARG A 82 -6.89 0.61 9.70
N LYS A 83 -6.07 0.49 10.74
CA LYS A 83 -6.48 -0.15 12.01
C LYS A 83 -7.62 0.62 12.67
N ALA A 84 -7.58 1.94 12.66
CA ALA A 84 -8.65 2.79 13.19
C ALA A 84 -9.95 2.64 12.39
N GLU A 85 -9.87 2.57 11.06
CA GLU A 85 -11.04 2.36 10.20
C GLU A 85 -11.68 0.98 10.44
N VAL A 86 -10.86 -0.07 10.53
CA VAL A 86 -11.35 -1.43 10.85
C VAL A 86 -11.98 -1.48 12.22
N ALA A 87 -11.40 -0.81 13.23
CA ALA A 87 -11.97 -0.73 14.57
C ALA A 87 -13.34 -0.01 14.55
N ARG A 88 -13.50 1.07 13.79
CA ARG A 88 -14.78 1.76 13.62
C ARG A 88 -15.84 0.86 12.98
N LYS A 89 -15.50 0.17 11.88
CA LYS A 89 -16.41 -0.78 11.23
C LYS A 89 -16.83 -1.92 12.16
N ARG A 90 -15.92 -2.42 13.00
CA ARG A 90 -16.24 -3.43 14.02
C ARG A 90 -17.19 -2.90 15.09
N LEU A 91 -17.01 -1.68 15.56
CA LEU A 91 -17.92 -1.05 16.54
C LEU A 91 -19.33 -0.86 15.97
N GLU A 92 -19.44 -0.43 14.71
CA GLU A 92 -20.72 -0.30 14.02
C GLU A 92 -21.41 -1.66 13.85
N ALA A 93 -20.67 -2.69 13.44
CA ALA A 93 -21.20 -4.05 13.32
C ALA A 93 -21.68 -4.60 14.67
N LEU A 94 -20.89 -4.42 15.74
CA LEU A 94 -21.29 -4.82 17.09
C LEU A 94 -22.57 -4.10 17.53
N ARG A 95 -22.73 -2.81 17.22
CA ARG A 95 -23.95 -2.06 17.54
C ARG A 95 -25.18 -2.71 16.91
N TRP A 96 -25.11 -3.10 15.65
CA TRP A 96 -26.23 -3.73 14.95
C TRP A 96 -26.51 -5.16 15.44
N ILE A 97 -25.48 -5.91 15.83
CA ILE A 97 -25.64 -7.26 16.40
C ILE A 97 -26.47 -7.24 17.68
N PHE A 98 -26.35 -6.20 18.52
CA PHE A 98 -27.17 -6.08 19.73
C PHE A 98 -28.49 -5.36 19.50
N LEU A 99 -28.50 -4.31 18.69
CA LEU A 99 -29.69 -3.49 18.46
C LEU A 99 -30.77 -4.23 17.67
N ALA A 100 -30.40 -5.00 16.65
CA ALA A 100 -31.38 -5.66 15.79
C ALA A 100 -32.19 -6.75 16.54
N PRO A 101 -31.57 -7.65 17.35
CA PRO A 101 -32.33 -8.59 18.16
C PRO A 101 -33.21 -7.90 19.20
N LEU A 102 -32.73 -6.85 19.87
CA LEU A 102 -33.52 -6.11 20.86
C LEU A 102 -34.75 -5.43 20.25
N LEU A 103 -34.59 -4.81 19.08
CA LEU A 103 -35.72 -4.24 18.35
C LEU A 103 -36.68 -5.33 17.88
N PHE A 104 -36.16 -6.46 17.39
CA PHE A 104 -36.98 -7.58 16.97
C PHE A 104 -37.79 -8.17 18.14
N THR A 105 -37.16 -8.43 19.29
CA THR A 105 -37.87 -8.95 20.47
C THR A 105 -38.89 -7.96 21.00
N ALA A 106 -38.58 -6.65 21.03
CA ALA A 106 -39.54 -5.62 21.43
C ALA A 106 -40.76 -5.57 20.48
N VAL A 107 -40.54 -5.67 19.17
CA VAL A 107 -41.63 -5.72 18.17
C VAL A 107 -42.45 -6.99 18.34
N CYS A 108 -41.82 -8.16 18.48
CA CYS A 108 -42.52 -9.42 18.74
C CYS A 108 -43.36 -9.35 20.02
N TRP A 109 -42.82 -8.76 21.09
CA TRP A 109 -43.53 -8.57 22.36
C TRP A 109 -44.75 -7.66 22.21
N LEU A 110 -44.62 -6.55 21.48
CA LEU A 110 -45.74 -5.64 21.19
C LEU A 110 -46.84 -6.34 20.39
N VAL A 111 -46.46 -7.06 19.31
CA VAL A 111 -47.42 -7.83 18.50
C VAL A 111 -48.12 -8.89 19.36
N PHE A 112 -47.37 -9.59 20.21
CA PHE A 112 -47.92 -10.59 21.13
C PHE A 112 -48.93 -9.98 22.12
N HIS A 113 -48.62 -8.82 22.71
CA HIS A 113 -49.56 -8.10 23.58
C HIS A 113 -50.84 -7.67 22.86
N VAL A 114 -50.72 -7.15 21.63
CA VAL A 114 -51.89 -6.76 20.82
C VAL A 114 -52.74 -7.99 20.49
N LEU A 115 -52.12 -9.10 20.09
CA LEU A 115 -52.84 -10.35 19.84
C LEU A 115 -53.54 -10.86 21.11
N LEU A 116 -52.88 -10.86 22.27
CA LEU A 116 -53.50 -11.23 23.55
C LEU A 116 -54.68 -10.34 23.93
N SER A 117 -54.64 -9.04 23.61
CA SER A 117 -55.77 -8.13 23.84
C SER A 117 -56.96 -8.36 22.90
N LEU A 118 -56.77 -9.17 21.85
CA LEU A 118 -57.77 -9.55 20.85
C LEU A 118 -57.94 -11.08 20.84
N PRO A 119 -58.65 -11.67 21.83
CA PRO A 119 -58.73 -13.12 22.04
C PRO A 119 -59.08 -13.97 20.79
N PRO A 120 -60.03 -13.59 19.91
CA PRO A 120 -60.31 -14.41 18.72
C PRO A 120 -59.16 -14.41 17.69
N VAL A 121 -58.37 -13.33 17.63
CA VAL A 121 -57.24 -13.19 16.69
C VAL A 121 -56.03 -13.98 17.19
N PHE A 122 -55.79 -14.01 18.51
CA PHE A 122 -54.73 -14.81 19.13
C PHE A 122 -54.85 -16.30 18.77
N TRP A 123 -56.02 -16.90 19.01
CA TRP A 123 -56.25 -18.32 18.72
C TRP A 123 -56.13 -18.63 17.22
N LEU A 124 -56.56 -17.71 16.36
CA LEU A 124 -56.43 -17.87 14.90
C LEU A 124 -54.96 -17.82 14.46
N THR A 125 -54.14 -16.94 15.04
CA THR A 125 -52.70 -16.90 14.74
C THR A 125 -51.95 -18.13 15.25
N VAL A 126 -52.28 -18.65 16.44
CA VAL A 126 -51.68 -19.87 16.99
C VAL A 126 -52.04 -21.08 16.13
N ALA A 127 -53.30 -21.21 15.70
CA ALA A 127 -53.73 -22.27 14.78
C ALA A 127 -52.97 -22.21 13.45
N LEU A 128 -52.85 -21.02 12.85
CA LEU A 128 -52.18 -20.83 11.56
C LEU A 128 -50.68 -21.13 11.64
N VAL A 129 -50.01 -20.71 12.72
CA VAL A 129 -48.59 -21.02 12.95
C VAL A 129 -48.39 -22.51 13.20
N HIS A 130 -49.26 -23.13 14.00
CA HIS A 130 -49.23 -24.58 14.23
C HIS A 130 -49.41 -25.36 12.92
N ASP A 131 -50.37 -24.97 12.08
CA ASP A 131 -50.63 -25.61 10.80
C ASP A 131 -49.46 -25.43 9.83
N VAL A 132 -48.85 -24.25 9.77
CA VAL A 132 -47.66 -24.00 8.94
C VAL A 132 -46.46 -24.83 9.43
N ILE A 133 -46.22 -24.91 10.75
CA ILE A 133 -45.15 -25.74 11.32
C ILE A 133 -45.44 -27.23 11.04
N PHE A 134 -46.68 -27.68 11.18
CA PHE A 134 -47.09 -29.05 10.91
C PHE A 134 -46.92 -29.42 9.43
N VAL A 135 -47.31 -28.52 8.51
CA VAL A 135 -47.11 -28.70 7.06
C VAL A 135 -45.62 -28.70 6.72
N LEU A 136 -44.82 -27.79 7.29
CA LEU A 136 -43.38 -27.73 7.02
C LEU A 136 -42.61 -28.93 7.60
N THR A 137 -42.98 -29.40 8.80
CA THR A 137 -42.39 -30.61 9.40
C THR A 137 -42.85 -31.88 8.68
N GLY A 138 -44.11 -31.96 8.23
CA GLY A 138 -44.62 -33.03 7.38
C GLY A 138 -43.93 -33.07 6.01
N LEU A 139 -43.71 -31.91 5.39
CA LEU A 139 -42.92 -31.78 4.16
C LEU A 139 -41.45 -32.15 4.41
N ALA A 140 -40.85 -31.80 5.55
CA ALA A 140 -39.48 -32.21 5.88
C ALA A 140 -39.34 -33.73 6.09
N GLY A 141 -40.40 -34.38 6.58
CA GLY A 141 -40.48 -35.85 6.73
C GLY A 141 -40.88 -36.60 5.46
N TYR A 142 -41.24 -35.90 4.38
CA TYR A 142 -41.60 -36.51 3.09
C TYR A 142 -40.34 -37.08 2.41
N PRO A 143 -40.36 -38.32 1.89
CA PRO A 143 -39.21 -38.95 1.26
C PRO A 143 -39.00 -38.40 -0.17
N TRP A 144 -38.57 -37.14 -0.28
CA TRP A 144 -38.31 -36.45 -1.56
C TRP A 144 -37.34 -37.21 -2.49
N LYS A 145 -36.55 -38.14 -1.94
CA LYS A 145 -35.62 -38.99 -2.69
C LYS A 145 -36.30 -39.95 -3.67
N GLU A 146 -37.53 -40.38 -3.39
CA GLU A 146 -38.24 -41.38 -4.19
C GLU A 146 -38.91 -40.76 -5.43
N ASP A 147 -39.38 -39.51 -5.33
CA ASP A 147 -40.00 -38.78 -6.45
C ASP A 147 -38.97 -38.19 -7.42
N LEU A 148 -37.73 -37.92 -6.98
CA LEU A 148 -36.63 -37.46 -7.86
C LEU A 148 -36.00 -38.58 -8.70
N GLN A 149 -36.28 -39.86 -8.41
CA GLN A 149 -35.72 -41.01 -9.13
C GLN A 149 -36.61 -41.57 -10.24
N ARG A 150 -37.80 -41.00 -10.48
CA ARG A 150 -38.65 -41.46 -11.59
C ARG A 150 -37.99 -41.05 -12.93
N PRO A 151 -37.47 -41.98 -13.75
CA PRO A 151 -36.89 -41.62 -15.03
C PRO A 151 -37.97 -40.99 -15.91
N ARG A 152 -37.63 -39.92 -16.62
CA ARG A 152 -38.49 -39.33 -17.66
C ARG A 152 -38.78 -40.40 -18.71
N ILE A 153 -39.94 -41.06 -18.61
CA ILE A 153 -40.49 -41.91 -19.67
C ILE A 153 -41.15 -40.98 -20.70
N PHE A 154 -40.39 -40.11 -21.34
CA PHE A 154 -40.81 -39.38 -22.54
C PHE A 154 -39.55 -38.90 -23.26
N ASP A 155 -38.87 -39.87 -23.88
CA ASP A 155 -38.09 -39.64 -25.09
C ASP A 155 -38.02 -40.98 -25.84
N ARG A 156 -39.01 -41.21 -26.72
CA ARG A 156 -38.80 -42.07 -27.88
C ARG A 156 -39.43 -41.40 -29.10
N PRO A 157 -38.67 -41.31 -30.21
CA PRO A 157 -39.11 -40.64 -31.41
C PRO A 157 -39.98 -41.58 -32.25
N ARG A 158 -41.00 -41.02 -32.91
CA ARG A 158 -41.49 -41.46 -34.22
C ARG A 158 -42.14 -40.28 -34.91
#